data_AF-A0A2H0BYG0-F1
#
_entry.id   AF-A0A2H0BYG0-F1
#
_cell.length_a   1.000
_cell.length_b   1.000
_cell.length_c   1.000
_cell.angle_alpha   90.00
_cell.angle_beta   90.00
_cell.angle_gamma   90.00
#
_symmetry.space_group_name_H-M   'P 1'
#
loop_
_entity.id
_entity.type
_entity.pdbx_description
1 polymer ?
#
loop_
_entity_poly.entity_id
_entity_poly.type
_entity_poly.pdbx_seq_one_letter_code
_entity_poly.pdbx_strand_id
1 'polypeptide(L)'
;MKNYFLSQSVNLNGQTIQGPLDTNIQTLGDLINKILVFLMPAAGLILLFVLIWGGFDFMMAQGNPEKIKSAWGKITSGIIGFILLIASYLIVRLIAKIFGLENGIL
;
A
#
# COMPACT_ATOMS: atom_id res chain seq x y z
N MET A 1 -15.36 -21.92 15.40
CA MET A 1 -15.70 -20.58 15.91
C MET A 1 -14.77 -19.59 15.21
N LYS A 2 -15.30 -18.72 14.34
CA LYS A 2 -14.49 -17.64 13.75
C LYS A 2 -14.29 -16.59 14.85
N ASN A 3 -13.08 -16.51 15.38
CA ASN A 3 -12.72 -15.56 16.41
C ASN A 3 -12.51 -14.20 15.74
N TYR A 4 -13.55 -13.38 15.74
CA TYR A 4 -13.46 -12.00 15.23
C TYR A 4 -12.87 -11.14 16.34
N PHE A 5 -11.58 -10.83 16.22
CA PHE A 5 -10.84 -10.03 17.21
C PHE A 5 -11.29 -8.55 17.23
N LEU A 6 -12.08 -8.13 16.24
CA LEU A 6 -12.63 -6.77 16.09
C LEU A 6 -14.13 -6.82 15.73
N SER A 7 -14.95 -7.65 16.40
CA SER A 7 -16.36 -7.81 16.02
C SER A 7 -17.15 -6.51 16.14
N GLN A 8 -17.51 -5.94 14.99
CA GLN A 8 -18.24 -4.69 14.81
C GLN A 8 -19.74 -4.78 15.15
N SER A 9 -20.24 -6.00 15.31
CA SER A 9 -21.63 -6.29 15.63
C SER A 9 -21.73 -7.40 16.66
N VAL A 10 -22.43 -7.12 17.76
CA VAL A 10 -22.79 -8.12 18.77
C VAL A 10 -24.29 -8.35 18.66
N ASN A 11 -24.71 -9.60 18.44
CA ASN A 11 -26.11 -9.98 18.45
C ASN A 11 -26.49 -10.36 19.90
N LEU A 12 -27.37 -9.55 20.52
CA LEU A 12 -27.92 -9.83 21.83
C LEU A 12 -29.43 -10.01 21.69
N ASN A 13 -29.91 -11.23 21.86
CA ASN A 13 -31.35 -11.54 21.88
C ASN A 13 -32.13 -10.98 20.67
N GLY A 14 -31.54 -11.03 19.46
CA GLY A 14 -32.17 -10.58 18.22
C GLY A 14 -31.96 -9.10 17.87
N GLN A 15 -31.31 -8.31 18.73
CA GLN A 15 -30.92 -6.94 18.44
C GLN A 15 -29.42 -6.91 18.10
N THR A 16 -29.08 -6.46 16.90
CA THR A 16 -27.68 -6.28 16.47
C THR A 16 -27.23 -4.87 16.79
N ILE A 17 -26.36 -4.73 17.79
CA ILE A 17 -25.70 -3.47 18.07
C ILE A 17 -24.46 -3.41 17.18
N GLN A 18 -24.49 -2.51 16.18
CA GLN A 18 -23.42 -2.30 15.24
C GLN A 18 -22.68 -1.01 15.60
N GLY A 19 -21.36 -1.11 15.82
CA GLY A 19 -20.54 0.07 16.08
C GLY A 19 -20.30 0.90 14.80
N PRO A 20 -19.51 1.98 14.89
CA PRO A 20 -19.30 2.94 13.79
C PRO A 20 -18.30 2.56 12.67
N LEU A 21 -17.54 1.46 12.78
CA LEU A 21 -16.61 0.98 11.74
C LEU A 21 -17.35 0.14 10.67
N ASP A 22 -16.75 0.07 9.49
CA ASP A 22 -17.22 -0.68 8.32
C ASP A 22 -17.34 -2.18 8.63
N THR A 23 -18.47 -2.79 8.27
CA THR A 23 -18.80 -4.21 8.54
C THR A 23 -17.89 -5.21 7.84
N ASN A 24 -17.12 -4.74 6.85
CA ASN A 24 -16.15 -5.53 6.11
C ASN A 24 -14.79 -5.64 6.83
N ILE A 25 -14.59 -4.94 7.96
CA ILE A 25 -13.37 -5.03 8.76
C ILE A 25 -13.65 -5.90 9.98
N GLN A 26 -13.33 -7.19 9.88
CA GLN A 26 -13.59 -8.16 10.96
C GLN A 26 -12.30 -8.70 11.58
N THR A 27 -11.19 -8.58 10.85
CA THR A 27 -9.86 -9.02 11.25
C THR A 27 -8.83 -7.90 11.08
N LEU A 28 -7.67 -8.07 11.72
CA LEU A 28 -6.50 -7.22 11.48
C LEU A 28 -6.06 -7.25 10.01
N GLY A 29 -6.23 -8.39 9.34
CA GLY A 29 -5.95 -8.53 7.91
C GLY A 29 -6.81 -7.60 7.06
N ASP A 30 -8.11 -7.53 7.35
CA ASP A 30 -9.06 -6.66 6.61
C ASP A 30 -8.72 -5.18 6.76
N LEU A 31 -8.27 -4.77 7.96
CA LEU A 31 -7.82 -3.40 8.20
C LEU A 31 -6.59 -3.07 7.36
N ILE A 32 -5.60 -3.98 7.33
CA ILE A 32 -4.39 -3.82 6.51
C ILE A 32 -4.77 -3.78 5.02
N ASN A 33 -5.67 -4.64 4.56
CA ASN A 33 -6.13 -4.65 3.17
C ASN A 33 -6.79 -3.31 2.78
N LYS A 34 -7.65 -2.77 3.64
CA LYS A 34 -8.29 -1.45 3.41
C LYS A 34 -7.24 -0.35 3.25
N ILE A 35 -6.21 -0.36 4.11
CA ILE A 35 -5.10 0.60 4.05
C ILE A 35 -4.31 0.40 2.75
N LEU A 36 -3.97 -0.83 2.38
CA LEU A 36 -3.19 -1.13 1.17
C LEU A 36 -3.92 -0.72 -0.11
N VAL A 37 -5.24 -0.90 -0.20
CA VAL A 37 -6.06 -0.46 -1.34
C VAL A 37 -6.00 1.07 -1.49
N PHE A 38 -5.89 1.81 -0.39
CA PHE A 38 -5.70 3.26 -0.42
C PHE A 38 -4.23 3.65 -0.70
N LEU A 39 -3.27 2.90 -0.17
CA LEU A 39 -1.84 3.21 -0.26
C LEU A 39 -1.25 2.95 -1.64
N MET A 40 -1.72 1.92 -2.36
CA MET A 40 -1.23 1.61 -3.73
C MET A 40 -1.40 2.78 -4.72
N PRO A 41 -2.60 3.37 -4.90
CA PRO A 41 -2.75 4.52 -5.78
C PRO A 41 -2.00 5.75 -5.27
N ALA A 42 -1.93 5.94 -3.94
CA ALA A 42 -1.14 7.03 -3.34
C ALA A 42 0.36 6.87 -3.65
N ALA A 43 0.90 5.65 -3.62
CA ALA A 43 2.29 5.38 -3.98
C ALA A 43 2.58 5.70 -5.46
N GLY A 44 1.65 5.37 -6.36
CA GLY A 44 1.75 5.76 -7.76
C GLY A 44 1.78 7.28 -7.95
N LEU A 45 0.96 8.01 -7.19
CA LEU A 45 0.97 9.47 -7.20
C LEU A 45 2.29 10.04 -6.65
N ILE A 46 2.81 9.48 -5.55
CA ILE A 46 4.12 9.88 -5.00
C ILE A 46 5.23 9.65 -6.02
N LEU A 47 5.24 8.51 -6.71
CA LEU A 47 6.21 8.24 -7.77
C LEU A 47 6.15 9.33 -8.85
N LEU A 48 4.95 9.72 -9.28
CA LEU A 48 4.78 10.80 -10.25
C LEU A 48 5.44 12.10 -9.77
N PHE A 49 5.22 12.50 -8.52
CA PHE A 49 5.85 13.69 -7.95
C PHE A 49 7.38 13.58 -7.92
N VAL A 50 7.93 12.42 -7.54
CA VAL A 50 9.39 12.19 -7.53
C VAL A 50 9.98 12.30 -8.94
N LEU A 51 9.29 11.75 -9.94
CA LEU A 51 9.73 11.83 -11.34
C LEU A 51 9.69 13.28 -11.86
N ILE A 52 8.64 14.03 -11.53
CA ILE A 52 8.53 15.45 -11.90
C ILE A 52 9.66 16.25 -11.25
N TRP A 53 9.89 16.08 -9.95
CA TRP A 53 10.96 16.81 -9.24
C TRP A 53 12.35 16.44 -9.74
N GLY A 54 12.62 15.15 -9.93
CA GLY A 54 13.88 14.68 -10.49
C GLY A 54 14.11 15.16 -11.91
N GLY A 55 13.04 15.23 -12.73
CA GLY A 55 13.08 15.80 -14.07
C GLY A 55 13.39 17.30 -14.07
N PHE A 56 12.79 18.07 -13.16
CA PHE A 56 13.12 19.48 -12.99
C PHE A 56 14.57 19.70 -12.59
N ASP A 57 15.08 18.92 -11.63
CA ASP A 57 16.49 18.99 -11.21
C ASP A 57 17.44 18.64 -12.35
N PHE A 58 17.07 17.66 -13.19
CA PHE A 58 17.85 17.30 -14.37
C PHE A 58 17.90 18.44 -15.39
N MET A 59 16.76 19.09 -15.68
CA MET A 59 16.70 20.25 -16.59
C MET A 59 17.48 21.46 -16.03
N MET A 60 17.40 21.72 -14.72
CA MET A 60 18.10 22.82 -14.05
C MET A 60 19.60 22.55 -13.83
N ALA A 61 20.09 21.35 -14.14
CA ALA A 61 21.49 21.01 -13.92
C ALA A 61 22.46 21.80 -14.81
N GLN A 62 22.00 22.38 -15.93
CA GLN A 62 22.78 23.26 -16.82
C GLN A 62 24.14 22.65 -17.24
N GLY A 63 24.23 21.33 -17.37
CA GLY A 63 25.46 20.63 -17.72
C GLY A 63 26.42 20.35 -16.56
N ASN A 64 26.08 20.73 -15.32
CA ASN A 64 26.86 20.34 -14.14
C ASN A 64 26.70 18.83 -13.88
N PRO A 65 27.78 18.03 -13.97
CA PRO A 65 27.72 16.57 -13.84
C PRO A 65 27.26 16.11 -12.45
N GLU A 66 27.54 16.88 -11.40
CA GLU A 66 27.15 16.56 -10.02
C GLU A 66 25.64 16.68 -9.82
N LYS A 67 25.04 17.76 -10.36
CA LYS A 67 23.58 17.97 -10.32
C LYS A 67 22.83 16.94 -11.17
N ILE A 68 23.39 16.57 -12.34
CA ILE A 68 22.83 15.50 -13.18
C ILE A 68 22.81 14.18 -12.40
N LYS A 69 23.92 13.82 -11.76
CA LYS A 69 24.02 12.58 -10.97
C LYS A 69 23.02 12.57 -9.80
N SER A 70 22.86 13.71 -9.13
CA SER A 70 21.88 13.86 -8.05
C SER A 70 20.43 13.67 -8.55
N ALA A 71 20.06 14.30 -9.67
CA ALA A 71 18.75 14.17 -10.28
C ALA A 71 18.43 12.71 -10.65
N TRP A 72 19.38 12.02 -11.29
CA TRP A 72 19.24 10.59 -11.58
C TRP A 72 19.13 9.74 -10.32
N GLY A 73 19.86 10.06 -9.26
CA GLY A 73 19.73 9.38 -7.97
C GLY A 73 18.32 9.50 -7.36
N LYS A 74 17.68 10.67 -7.50
CA LYS A 74 16.29 10.88 -7.05
C LYS A 74 15.30 10.04 -7.86
N ILE A 75 15.46 10.03 -9.17
CA ILE A 75 14.60 9.25 -10.08
C ILE A 75 14.75 7.75 -9.81
N THR A 76 15.97 7.24 -9.74
CA THR A 76 16.23 5.80 -9.54
C THR A 76 15.76 5.32 -8.18
N SER A 77 16.02 6.09 -7.12
CA SER A 77 15.53 5.75 -5.77
C SER A 77 14.00 5.72 -5.69
N GLY A 78 13.31 6.67 -6.34
CA GLY A 78 11.85 6.66 -6.46
C GLY A 78 11.33 5.42 -7.19
N ILE A 79 11.93 5.09 -8.34
CA ILE A 79 11.56 3.90 -9.13
C ILE A 79 11.82 2.61 -8.34
N ILE A 80 12.97 2.49 -7.68
CA ILE A 80 13.32 1.32 -6.87
C ILE A 80 12.33 1.16 -5.71
N GLY A 81 11.99 2.24 -5.00
CA GLY A 81 11.00 2.21 -3.93
C GLY A 81 9.63 1.74 -4.40
N PHE A 82 9.19 2.22 -5.57
CA PHE A 82 7.92 1.81 -6.17
C PHE A 82 7.91 0.33 -6.60
N ILE A 83 9.00 -0.12 -7.23
CA ILE A 83 9.17 -1.53 -7.62
C ILE A 83 9.15 -2.43 -6.37
N LEU A 84 9.84 -2.04 -5.30
CA LEU A 84 9.85 -2.79 -4.03
C LEU A 84 8.45 -2.90 -3.43
N LEU A 85 7.65 -1.84 -3.50
CA LEU A 85 6.26 -1.84 -3.02
C LEU A 85 5.40 -2.83 -3.80
N ILE A 86 5.47 -2.80 -5.13
CA ILE A 86 4.74 -3.76 -5.99
C ILE A 86 5.23 -5.19 -5.74
N ALA A 87 6.54 -5.40 -5.68
CA ALA A 87 7.12 -6.71 -5.45
C ALA A 87 6.68 -7.28 -4.09
N SER A 88 6.67 -6.46 -3.04
CA SER A 88 6.18 -6.85 -1.71
C SER A 88 4.72 -7.32 -1.77
N TYR A 89 3.85 -6.54 -2.42
CA TYR A 89 2.44 -6.91 -2.61
C TYR A 89 2.29 -8.24 -3.37
N LEU A 90 3.04 -8.43 -4.45
CA LEU A 90 2.99 -9.66 -5.25
C LEU A 90 3.50 -10.87 -4.47
N ILE A 91 4.57 -10.74 -3.69
CA ILE A 91 5.12 -11.82 -2.88
C ILE A 91 4.11 -12.28 -1.82
N VAL A 92 3.49 -11.33 -1.10
CA VAL A 92 2.47 -11.66 -0.09
C VAL A 92 1.29 -12.39 -0.73
N ARG A 93 0.82 -11.90 -1.88
CA ARG A 93 -0.28 -12.53 -2.62
C ARG A 93 0.10 -13.93 -3.13
N LEU A 94 1.33 -14.12 -3.59
CA LEU A 94 1.83 -15.41 -4.05
C LEU A 94 1.86 -16.42 -2.90
N ILE A 95 2.39 -16.02 -1.74
CA ILE A 95 2.42 -16.85 -0.54
C ILE A 95 0.99 -17.19 -0.10
N ALA A 96 0.09 -16.20 -0.02
CA ALA A 96 -1.30 -16.44 0.34
C ALA A 96 -1.97 -17.48 -0.58
N LYS A 97 -1.72 -17.41 -1.89
CA LYS A 97 -2.23 -18.37 -2.87
C LYS A 97 -1.67 -19.77 -2.68
N ILE A 98 -0.36 -19.91 -2.42
CA ILE A 98 0.29 -21.21 -2.23
C ILE A 98 -0.22 -21.90 -0.96
N PHE A 99 -0.43 -21.14 0.11
CA PHE A 99 -0.88 -21.66 1.40
C PHE A 99 -2.41 -21.77 1.51
N GLY A 100 -3.17 -21.45 0.46
CA GLY A 100 -4.64 -21.51 0.45
C GLY A 100 -5.30 -20.51 1.41
N LEU A 101 -4.60 -19.43 1.77
CA LEU A 101 -5.06 -18.39 2.70
C LEU A 101 -5.88 -17.30 1.98
N GLU A 102 -6.62 -17.68 0.93
CA GLU A 102 -7.35 -16.81 -0.01
C GLU A 102 -8.36 -15.85 0.67
N ASN A 103 -8.64 -16.05 1.96
CA ASN A 103 -9.65 -15.31 2.71
C ASN A 103 -9.09 -14.47 3.89
N GLY A 104 -7.78 -14.44 4.13
CA GLY A 104 -7.22 -13.85 5.36
C GLY A 104 -6.44 -12.55 5.18
N ILE A 105 -5.88 -12.33 3.99
CA ILE A 105 -5.10 -11.14 3.64
C ILE A 105 -5.08 -11.05 2.11
N LEU A 106 -5.76 -10.03 1.59
CA LEU A 106 -6.00 -9.68 0.18
C LEU A 106 -7.11 -10.47 -0.52
#